data_AF-A0A7S2CFH2-F1
#
_entry.id   AF-A0A7S2CFH2-F1
#
_cell.length_a   1.000
_cell.length_b   1.000
_cell.length_c   1.000
_cell.angle_alpha   90.00
_cell.angle_beta   90.00
_cell.angle_gamma   90.00
#
_symmetry.space_group_name_H-M   'P 1'
#
loop_
_entity.id
_entity.type
_entity.pdbx_description
1 polymer ?
#
loop_
_entity_poly.entity_id
_entity_poly.type
_entity_poly.pdbx_seq_one_letter_code
_entity_poly.pdbx_strand_id
1 'polypeptide(L)'
;MDNASACELCPSFSTTLTEGSTSIDKCICSEGYFDARSADHQSDRVHCERCSTGVNCFGRLGITMKTLPLQRGFYRPSEQSVDVRRCPDAPSNCSTSDGVEPVCDGTSSGCRGGDNFNASCMDTLTGLFCELCLPSNTSGSPRVYYVPASLSEAAHCKDCKNQLGLTIGIAIGIVGGAIALAGVSYMVSRRLNVDKTYFWQLLLDLNVMARPLNKLKIMVGFYMIVSQVSSVYDIVLPAAITVFLERVSQVLTLGLDQFATPLACLGLGRYPDTLTFWMVVPPAILVVMILGAVAVLCYQRK
;
A
#
# COMPACT_ATOMS: atom_id res chain seq x y z
N MET A 1 20.19 -37.13 -49.97
CA MET A 1 20.02 -37.84 -48.67
C MET A 1 19.28 -36.85 -47.81
N ASP A 2 17.97 -36.99 -47.85
CA ASP A 2 17.05 -35.88 -47.61
C ASP A 2 16.56 -35.98 -46.18
N ASN A 3 16.97 -35.03 -45.35
CA ASN A 3 16.64 -34.96 -43.92
C ASN A 3 15.20 -34.47 -43.69
N ALA A 4 14.27 -34.80 -44.60
CA ALA A 4 12.91 -34.25 -44.68
C ALA A 4 11.90 -34.96 -43.76
N SER A 5 12.35 -35.84 -42.87
CA SER A 5 11.50 -36.68 -42.00
C SER A 5 11.74 -36.48 -40.50
N ALA A 6 12.56 -35.50 -40.10
CA ALA A 6 12.80 -35.18 -38.70
C ALA A 6 12.08 -33.89 -38.30
N CYS A 7 11.08 -34.00 -37.40
CA CYS A 7 10.45 -32.84 -36.78
C CYS A 7 11.42 -32.16 -35.81
N GLU A 8 11.54 -30.84 -35.87
CA GLU A 8 12.21 -30.07 -34.82
C GLU A 8 11.30 -30.05 -33.57
N LEU A 9 11.85 -30.36 -32.40
CA LEU A 9 11.10 -30.30 -31.16
C LEU A 9 10.86 -28.84 -30.76
N CYS A 10 9.67 -28.57 -30.23
CA CYS A 10 9.39 -27.30 -29.58
C CYS A 10 10.34 -27.07 -28.38
N PRO A 11 10.58 -25.81 -27.99
CA PRO A 11 11.35 -25.48 -26.78
C PRO A 11 10.83 -26.20 -25.52
N SER A 12 11.68 -26.30 -24.50
CA SER A 12 11.33 -26.96 -23.24
C SER A 12 10.00 -26.45 -22.67
N PHE A 13 9.17 -27.38 -22.18
CA PHE A 13 7.86 -27.09 -21.57
C PHE A 13 6.85 -26.42 -22.53
N SER A 14 7.00 -26.64 -23.82
CA SER A 14 6.06 -26.21 -24.85
C SER A 14 5.62 -27.37 -25.74
N THR A 15 4.48 -27.20 -26.39
CA THR A 15 3.84 -28.16 -27.29
C THR A 15 3.14 -27.42 -28.43
N THR A 16 2.73 -28.13 -29.47
CA THR A 16 1.93 -27.58 -30.57
C THR A 16 0.44 -27.75 -30.30
N LEU A 17 -0.37 -26.76 -30.69
CA LEU A 17 -1.84 -26.83 -30.64
C LEU A 17 -2.42 -27.96 -31.51
N THR A 18 -1.76 -28.25 -32.63
CA THR A 18 -2.19 -29.26 -33.60
C THR A 18 -0.99 -30.05 -34.07
N GLU A 19 -1.19 -31.34 -34.34
CA GLU A 19 -0.18 -32.19 -34.95
C GLU A 19 0.20 -31.69 -36.36
N GLY A 20 1.44 -31.94 -36.78
CA GLY A 20 1.91 -31.58 -38.12
C GLY A 20 2.16 -30.08 -38.34
N SER A 21 2.40 -29.31 -37.27
CA SER A 21 2.79 -27.91 -37.39
C SER A 21 4.07 -27.75 -38.23
N THR A 22 4.07 -26.73 -39.10
CA THR A 22 5.19 -26.43 -40.02
C THR A 22 6.02 -25.21 -39.60
N SER A 23 5.68 -24.55 -38.47
CA SER A 23 6.44 -23.41 -37.94
C SER A 23 6.67 -23.54 -36.43
N ILE A 24 7.84 -23.05 -35.98
CA ILE A 24 8.22 -22.95 -34.56
C ILE A 24 7.35 -21.94 -33.78
N ASP A 25 6.74 -20.97 -34.48
CA ASP A 25 5.85 -19.97 -33.88
C ASP A 25 4.52 -20.57 -33.38
N LYS A 26 4.26 -21.83 -33.75
CA LYS A 26 3.09 -22.59 -33.30
C LYS A 26 3.34 -23.33 -31.98
N CYS A 27 4.56 -23.29 -31.45
CA CYS A 27 4.86 -23.80 -30.13
C CYS A 27 4.25 -22.87 -29.07
N ILE A 28 3.47 -23.47 -28.18
CA ILE A 28 2.78 -22.81 -27.06
C ILE A 28 3.14 -23.50 -25.75
N CYS A 29 3.05 -22.82 -24.62
CA CYS A 29 3.40 -23.44 -23.35
C CYS A 29 2.44 -24.56 -22.96
N SER A 30 3.01 -25.63 -22.42
CA SER A 30 2.29 -26.78 -21.88
C SER A 30 1.61 -26.45 -20.55
N GLU A 31 0.74 -27.34 -20.07
CA GLU A 31 0.03 -27.13 -18.80
C GLU A 31 1.00 -26.91 -17.62
N GLY A 32 0.65 -25.98 -16.72
CA GLY A 32 1.51 -25.57 -15.60
C GLY A 32 2.60 -24.56 -15.95
N TYR A 33 2.69 -24.16 -17.23
CA TYR A 33 3.62 -23.13 -17.72
C TYR A 33 2.89 -22.00 -18.45
N PHE A 34 3.49 -20.82 -18.46
CA PHE A 34 2.99 -19.66 -19.20
C PHE A 34 4.10 -19.04 -20.05
N ASP A 35 3.72 -18.38 -21.13
CA ASP A 35 4.64 -17.64 -21.99
C ASP A 35 5.00 -16.31 -21.33
N ALA A 36 6.24 -16.20 -20.84
CA ALA A 36 6.79 -15.06 -20.14
C ALA A 36 7.38 -13.99 -21.08
N ARG A 37 7.27 -14.16 -22.40
CA ARG A 37 7.66 -13.13 -23.35
C ARG A 37 6.85 -11.86 -23.14
N SER A 38 7.53 -10.73 -22.99
CA SER A 38 6.89 -9.43 -23.07
C SER A 38 6.51 -9.14 -24.52
N ALA A 39 5.41 -8.41 -24.72
CA ALA A 39 5.01 -8.00 -26.07
C ALA A 39 6.08 -7.16 -26.81
N ASP A 40 7.04 -6.59 -26.05
CA ASP A 40 8.15 -5.77 -26.57
C ASP A 40 9.39 -6.60 -26.97
N HIS A 41 9.55 -7.82 -26.46
CA HIS A 41 10.64 -8.71 -26.85
C HIS A 41 10.13 -9.78 -27.79
N GLN A 42 10.22 -9.46 -29.08
CA GLN A 42 9.93 -10.36 -30.19
C GLN A 42 11.04 -11.39 -30.34
N SER A 43 11.16 -12.28 -29.35
CA SER A 43 11.88 -13.54 -29.51
C SER A 43 11.01 -14.48 -30.34
N ASP A 44 11.55 -14.98 -31.45
CA ASP A 44 10.91 -15.98 -32.33
C ASP A 44 10.58 -17.29 -31.58
N ARG A 45 11.19 -17.53 -30.41
CA ARG A 45 10.96 -18.73 -29.59
C ARG A 45 10.16 -18.43 -28.34
N VAL A 46 9.15 -19.27 -28.07
CA VAL A 46 8.34 -19.25 -26.84
C VAL A 46 9.22 -19.42 -25.61
N HIS A 47 8.95 -18.65 -24.55
CA HIS A 47 9.66 -18.75 -23.28
C HIS A 47 8.71 -19.20 -22.18
N CYS A 48 8.70 -20.50 -21.91
CA CYS A 48 7.77 -21.11 -20.96
C CYS A 48 8.35 -21.15 -19.56
N GLU A 49 7.76 -20.37 -18.66
CA GLU A 49 8.09 -20.35 -17.24
C GLU A 49 7.03 -21.08 -16.42
N ARG A 50 7.45 -21.71 -15.33
CA ARG A 50 6.54 -22.41 -14.42
C ARG A 50 5.68 -21.40 -13.70
N CYS A 51 4.39 -21.70 -13.55
CA CYS A 51 3.49 -20.78 -12.88
C CYS A 51 3.82 -20.64 -11.39
N SER A 52 3.89 -19.38 -10.95
CA SER A 52 4.15 -18.99 -9.57
C SER A 52 2.92 -19.19 -8.69
N THR A 53 3.14 -19.13 -7.38
CA THR A 53 2.05 -19.13 -6.39
C THR A 53 1.04 -18.03 -6.69
N GLY A 54 -0.25 -18.34 -6.56
CA GLY A 54 -1.34 -17.40 -6.84
C GLY A 54 -1.80 -17.34 -8.30
N VAL A 55 -1.24 -18.19 -9.17
CA VAL A 55 -1.64 -18.33 -10.58
C VAL A 55 -2.14 -19.75 -10.84
N ASN A 56 -3.19 -19.91 -11.64
CA ASN A 56 -3.73 -21.23 -11.99
C ASN A 56 -3.53 -21.61 -13.46
N CYS A 57 -2.36 -22.15 -13.80
CA CYS A 57 -2.07 -22.57 -15.17
C CYS A 57 -2.43 -24.02 -15.51
N PHE A 58 -3.20 -24.69 -14.67
CA PHE A 58 -3.54 -26.10 -14.87
C PHE A 58 -4.81 -26.23 -15.73
N GLY A 59 -4.84 -27.22 -16.63
CA GLY A 59 -5.99 -27.51 -17.49
C GLY A 59 -6.17 -26.57 -18.70
N ARG A 60 -5.17 -25.75 -19.03
CA ARG A 60 -5.14 -24.92 -20.24
C ARG A 60 -3.75 -24.88 -20.86
N LEU A 61 -3.69 -24.87 -22.18
CA LEU A 61 -2.47 -24.73 -22.97
C LEU A 61 -2.33 -23.30 -23.50
N GLY A 62 -1.09 -22.85 -23.69
CA GLY A 62 -0.80 -21.57 -24.34
C GLY A 62 -1.21 -20.35 -23.54
N ILE A 63 -1.16 -20.45 -22.20
CA ILE A 63 -1.34 -19.29 -21.33
C ILE A 63 -0.19 -18.30 -21.60
N THR A 64 -0.54 -17.03 -21.69
CA THR A 64 0.42 -15.94 -21.88
C THR A 64 0.41 -15.03 -20.65
N MET A 65 1.39 -14.15 -20.50
CA MET A 65 1.33 -13.13 -19.44
C MET A 65 0.00 -12.36 -19.45
N LYS A 66 -0.52 -11.98 -20.62
CA LYS A 66 -1.78 -11.23 -20.70
C LYS A 66 -2.98 -12.01 -20.18
N THR A 67 -3.05 -13.31 -20.50
CA THR A 67 -4.17 -14.20 -20.15
C THR A 67 -3.91 -15.02 -18.89
N LEU A 68 -2.91 -14.64 -18.10
CA LEU A 68 -2.48 -15.35 -16.90
C LEU A 68 -3.59 -15.33 -15.84
N PRO A 69 -4.18 -16.49 -15.51
CA PRO A 69 -5.32 -16.57 -14.62
C PRO A 69 -4.89 -16.46 -13.15
N LEU A 70 -5.28 -15.37 -12.49
CA LEU A 70 -4.99 -15.15 -11.08
C LEU A 70 -5.96 -15.94 -10.20
N GLN A 71 -5.46 -16.53 -9.13
CA GLN A 71 -6.30 -17.06 -8.07
C GLN A 71 -6.95 -15.92 -7.27
N ARG A 72 -8.08 -16.20 -6.63
CA ARG A 72 -8.72 -15.26 -5.70
C ARG A 72 -7.77 -14.90 -4.56
N GLY A 73 -7.80 -13.66 -4.09
CA GLY A 73 -6.91 -13.16 -3.03
C GLY A 73 -5.49 -12.82 -3.48
N PHE A 74 -5.21 -12.90 -4.79
CA PHE A 74 -3.93 -12.47 -5.36
C PHE A 74 -4.14 -11.27 -6.30
N TYR A 75 -3.13 -10.42 -6.34
CA TYR A 75 -3.08 -9.21 -7.13
C TYR A 75 -1.83 -9.21 -8.01
N ARG A 76 -1.99 -8.63 -9.20
CA ARG A 76 -0.91 -8.39 -10.13
C ARG A 76 -0.91 -6.90 -10.52
N PRO A 77 0.25 -6.21 -10.56
CA PRO A 77 0.30 -4.79 -10.93
C PRO A 77 -0.05 -4.48 -12.39
N SER A 78 0.26 -5.38 -13.33
CA SER A 78 0.03 -5.16 -14.77
C SER A 78 -0.10 -6.46 -15.57
N GLU A 79 -0.74 -6.40 -16.74
CA GLU A 79 -0.89 -7.53 -17.67
C GLU A 79 0.43 -8.19 -18.11
N GLN A 80 1.54 -7.45 -18.04
CA GLN A 80 2.87 -7.90 -18.45
C GLN A 80 3.80 -8.19 -17.26
N SER A 81 3.30 -8.12 -16.04
CA SER A 81 4.13 -8.40 -14.85
C SER A 81 4.03 -9.88 -14.49
N VAL A 82 5.16 -10.46 -14.08
CA VAL A 82 5.22 -11.78 -13.43
C VAL A 82 5.08 -11.67 -11.91
N ASP A 83 5.09 -10.45 -11.36
CA ASP A 83 4.97 -10.19 -9.94
C ASP A 83 3.52 -10.36 -9.49
N VAL A 84 3.24 -11.54 -8.91
CA VAL A 84 1.95 -11.89 -8.32
C VAL A 84 2.10 -11.92 -6.81
N ARG A 85 1.28 -11.11 -6.13
CA ARG A 85 1.35 -10.91 -4.68
C ARG A 85 0.02 -11.25 -4.03
N ARG A 86 0.08 -11.72 -2.80
CA ARG A 86 -1.13 -11.93 -1.98
C ARG A 86 -1.70 -10.56 -1.58
N CYS A 87 -3.02 -10.45 -1.53
CA CYS A 87 -3.66 -9.23 -1.06
C CYS A 87 -3.63 -9.15 0.46
N PRO A 88 -3.39 -7.97 1.05
CA PRO A 88 -3.30 -7.82 2.51
C PRO A 88 -4.56 -8.25 3.27
N ASP A 89 -5.73 -8.13 2.64
CA ASP A 89 -7.04 -8.48 3.20
C ASP A 89 -7.44 -9.95 2.97
N ALA A 90 -6.68 -10.71 2.16
CA ALA A 90 -6.93 -12.10 1.84
C ALA A 90 -6.85 -13.10 3.01
N PRO A 91 -5.92 -12.98 3.99
CA PRO A 91 -5.72 -14.00 5.03
C PRO A 91 -6.96 -14.31 5.87
N SER A 92 -7.92 -13.38 5.94
CA SER A 92 -9.13 -13.50 6.77
C SER A 92 -10.01 -14.71 6.43
N ASN A 93 -9.85 -15.35 5.27
CA ASN A 93 -10.62 -16.53 4.85
C ASN A 93 -9.81 -17.49 3.94
N CYS A 94 -8.49 -17.52 4.07
CA CYS A 94 -7.65 -18.49 3.33
C CYS A 94 -7.35 -19.70 4.21
N SER A 95 -7.58 -20.90 3.67
CA SER A 95 -7.18 -22.14 4.33
C SER A 95 -5.68 -22.35 4.18
N THR A 96 -4.93 -22.15 5.26
CA THR A 96 -3.55 -22.65 5.36
C THR A 96 -3.60 -24.06 5.93
N SER A 97 -3.76 -25.07 5.08
CA SER A 97 -3.44 -26.44 5.49
C SER A 97 -1.93 -26.59 5.57
N ASP A 98 -1.42 -27.09 6.70
CA ASP A 98 0.01 -27.29 6.95
C ASP A 98 0.73 -27.93 5.75
N GLY A 99 1.71 -27.22 5.20
CA GLY A 99 2.55 -27.70 4.10
C GLY A 99 1.94 -27.62 2.69
N VAL A 100 0.74 -27.07 2.52
CA VAL A 100 0.10 -26.85 1.20
C VAL A 100 -0.05 -25.35 0.98
N GLU A 101 0.28 -24.87 -0.23
CA GLU A 101 0.16 -23.46 -0.60
C GLU A 101 -1.25 -22.92 -0.27
N PRO A 102 -1.39 -21.70 0.28
CA PRO A 102 -2.67 -21.28 0.83
C PRO A 102 -3.64 -20.98 -0.30
N VAL A 103 -4.63 -21.86 -0.46
CA VAL A 103 -5.70 -21.74 -1.44
C VAL A 103 -6.79 -20.82 -0.87
N CYS A 104 -7.04 -19.71 -1.56
CA CYS A 104 -7.97 -18.67 -1.14
C CYS A 104 -9.28 -18.72 -1.95
N ASP A 105 -9.78 -19.92 -2.28
CA ASP A 105 -10.94 -20.11 -3.16
C ASP A 105 -12.23 -19.44 -2.63
N GLY A 106 -12.33 -19.26 -1.31
CA GLY A 106 -13.45 -18.61 -0.63
C GLY A 106 -13.14 -17.24 -0.02
N THR A 107 -12.00 -16.62 -0.36
CA THR A 107 -11.66 -15.33 0.28
C THR A 107 -12.66 -14.24 -0.10
N SER A 108 -12.98 -13.41 0.89
CA SER A 108 -13.84 -12.24 0.80
C SER A 108 -13.05 -10.96 0.49
N SER A 109 -11.75 -11.10 0.18
CA SER A 109 -10.84 -10.02 -0.26
C SER A 109 -11.36 -9.26 -1.48
N GLY A 110 -10.94 -8.00 -1.58
CA GLY A 110 -11.21 -7.16 -2.75
C GLY A 110 -10.56 -7.67 -4.04
N CYS A 111 -9.58 -8.57 -3.92
CA CYS A 111 -8.91 -9.23 -5.04
C CYS A 111 -9.69 -10.45 -5.51
N ARG A 112 -10.50 -10.23 -6.55
CA ARG A 112 -11.30 -11.27 -7.20
C ARG A 112 -10.46 -12.26 -8.01
N GLY A 113 -9.30 -11.85 -8.52
CA GLY A 113 -8.48 -12.65 -9.44
C GLY A 113 -9.19 -12.90 -10.78
N GLY A 114 -8.89 -14.03 -11.42
CA GLY A 114 -9.46 -14.46 -12.70
C GLY A 114 -8.54 -14.24 -13.90
N ASP A 115 -9.07 -14.56 -15.09
CA ASP A 115 -8.34 -14.61 -16.36
C ASP A 115 -8.17 -13.22 -17.00
N ASN A 116 -8.97 -12.25 -16.55
CA ASN A 116 -8.99 -10.90 -17.08
C ASN A 116 -8.36 -9.94 -16.07
N PHE A 117 -7.26 -9.32 -16.47
CA PHE A 117 -6.58 -8.32 -15.64
C PHE A 117 -7.50 -7.17 -15.22
N ASN A 118 -8.32 -6.65 -16.15
CA ASN A 118 -9.26 -5.57 -15.86
C ASN A 118 -10.38 -5.95 -14.88
N ALA A 119 -10.60 -7.25 -14.65
CA ALA A 119 -11.60 -7.77 -13.71
C ALA A 119 -10.95 -8.46 -12.49
N SER A 120 -9.66 -8.19 -12.24
CA SER A 120 -8.91 -8.76 -11.11
C SER A 120 -9.37 -8.24 -9.75
N CYS A 121 -9.98 -7.05 -9.73
CA CYS A 121 -10.62 -6.46 -8.55
C CYS A 121 -12.13 -6.72 -8.57
N MET A 122 -12.77 -6.66 -7.39
CA MET A 122 -14.24 -6.57 -7.33
C MET A 122 -14.77 -5.31 -8.02
N ASP A 123 -16.02 -5.35 -8.48
CA ASP A 123 -16.61 -4.35 -9.39
C ASP A 123 -16.67 -2.92 -8.83
N THR A 124 -16.50 -2.72 -7.51
CA THR A 124 -16.47 -1.41 -6.85
C THR A 124 -15.07 -0.95 -6.45
N LEU A 125 -14.06 -1.80 -6.66
CA LEU A 125 -12.69 -1.64 -6.18
C LEU A 125 -11.69 -1.52 -7.33
N THR A 126 -10.59 -0.84 -7.07
CA THR A 126 -9.53 -0.55 -8.03
C THR A 126 -8.21 -0.25 -7.30
N GLY A 127 -7.16 0.06 -8.07
CA GLY A 127 -5.86 0.44 -7.52
C GLY A 127 -4.98 -0.74 -7.13
N LEU A 128 -3.88 -0.41 -6.45
CA LEU A 128 -2.96 -1.41 -5.92
C LEU A 128 -3.68 -2.28 -4.88
N PHE A 129 -3.56 -3.60 -4.99
CA PHE A 129 -4.26 -4.57 -4.13
C PHE A 129 -5.78 -4.41 -4.05
N CYS A 130 -6.40 -3.69 -4.99
CA CYS A 130 -7.84 -3.43 -4.99
C CYS A 130 -8.34 -2.68 -3.73
N GLU A 131 -7.50 -1.86 -3.10
CA GLU A 131 -7.82 -1.13 -1.86
C GLU A 131 -8.41 0.27 -2.09
N LEU A 132 -8.65 0.65 -3.34
CA LEU A 132 -9.25 1.94 -3.69
C LEU A 132 -10.67 1.76 -4.19
N CYS A 133 -11.57 2.66 -3.81
CA CYS A 133 -12.92 2.69 -4.35
C CYS A 133 -12.95 3.37 -5.71
N LEU A 134 -13.73 2.82 -6.64
CA LEU A 134 -13.95 3.46 -7.94
C LEU A 134 -14.62 4.83 -7.74
N PRO A 135 -14.12 5.90 -8.41
CA PRO A 135 -14.76 7.19 -8.35
C PRO A 135 -16.12 7.10 -9.05
N SER A 136 -17.16 7.50 -8.34
CA SER A 136 -18.49 7.54 -8.94
C SER A 136 -18.57 8.78 -9.86
N ASN A 137 -18.79 8.55 -11.15
CA ASN A 137 -18.72 9.58 -12.21
C ASN A 137 -19.88 10.58 -12.18
N THR A 138 -20.84 10.43 -11.26
CA THR A 138 -21.96 11.35 -11.09
C THR A 138 -21.60 12.48 -10.13
N SER A 139 -21.74 13.72 -10.63
CA SER A 139 -21.68 14.94 -9.82
C SER A 139 -22.74 14.88 -8.71
N GLY A 140 -22.34 14.54 -7.49
CA GLY A 140 -23.23 14.36 -6.35
C GLY A 140 -23.18 12.98 -5.70
N SER A 141 -22.35 12.06 -6.21
CA SER A 141 -22.17 10.77 -5.57
C SER A 141 -21.59 10.89 -4.16
N PRO A 142 -22.02 10.02 -3.22
CA PRO A 142 -21.49 10.01 -1.88
C PRO A 142 -19.99 9.68 -1.93
N ARG A 143 -19.21 10.39 -1.11
CA ARG A 143 -17.80 10.05 -0.90
C ARG A 143 -17.76 8.70 -0.18
N VAL A 144 -16.95 7.79 -0.71
CA VAL A 144 -16.80 6.44 -0.19
C VAL A 144 -15.37 6.19 0.28
N TYR A 145 -15.21 5.28 1.23
CA TYR A 145 -13.92 4.80 1.70
C TYR A 145 -13.89 3.27 1.68
N TYR A 146 -12.69 2.71 1.55
CA TYR A 146 -12.46 1.26 1.52
C TYR A 146 -12.59 0.65 2.92
N VAL A 147 -13.27 -0.49 2.99
CA VAL A 147 -13.37 -1.33 4.18
C VAL A 147 -12.75 -2.69 3.84
N PRO A 148 -11.70 -3.13 4.56
CA PRO A 148 -11.05 -4.41 4.30
C PRO A 148 -11.98 -5.58 4.60
N ALA A 149 -11.70 -6.73 3.97
CA ALA A 149 -12.43 -7.96 4.21
C ALA A 149 -12.29 -8.44 5.66
N SER A 150 -13.37 -8.99 6.20
CA SER A 150 -13.43 -9.64 7.51
C SER A 150 -13.99 -11.06 7.37
N LEU A 151 -14.02 -11.79 8.49
CA LEU A 151 -14.58 -13.15 8.55
C LEU A 151 -16.04 -13.23 8.04
N SER A 152 -16.82 -12.17 8.23
CA SER A 152 -18.26 -12.14 7.91
C SER A 152 -18.64 -11.21 6.77
N GLU A 153 -17.73 -10.38 6.28
CA GLU A 153 -18.03 -9.33 5.31
C GLU A 153 -16.92 -9.21 4.27
N ALA A 154 -17.30 -9.09 3.00
CA ALA A 154 -16.35 -8.87 1.92
C ALA A 154 -15.85 -7.43 1.89
N ALA A 155 -14.65 -7.26 1.33
CA ALA A 155 -14.10 -5.93 1.11
C ALA A 155 -15.05 -5.12 0.23
N HIS A 156 -15.41 -3.93 0.69
CA HIS A 156 -16.40 -3.10 0.02
C HIS A 156 -16.15 -1.62 0.29
N CYS A 157 -16.86 -0.78 -0.45
CA CYS A 157 -16.84 0.66 -0.31
C CYS A 157 -18.01 1.13 0.53
N LYS A 158 -17.75 1.96 1.54
CA LYS A 158 -18.77 2.47 2.46
C LYS A 158 -18.86 3.99 2.40
N ASP A 159 -20.08 4.52 2.51
CA ASP A 159 -20.35 5.95 2.46
C ASP A 159 -19.83 6.71 3.70
N CYS A 160 -19.29 7.91 3.49
CA CYS A 160 -18.75 8.80 4.52
C CYS A 160 -19.81 9.54 5.37
N LYS A 161 -21.06 9.05 5.39
CA LYS A 161 -22.30 9.81 5.70
C LYS A 161 -22.30 10.69 6.97
N ASN A 162 -21.40 10.48 7.95
CA ASN A 162 -21.26 11.33 9.16
C ASN A 162 -19.80 11.54 9.65
N GLN A 163 -18.77 11.07 8.96
CA GLN A 163 -17.39 11.13 9.47
C GLN A 163 -16.63 12.43 9.14
N LEU A 164 -17.15 13.27 8.24
CA LEU A 164 -16.56 14.57 7.90
C LEU A 164 -16.36 15.49 9.11
N GLY A 165 -17.28 15.45 10.09
CA GLY A 165 -17.16 16.22 11.33
C GLY A 165 -15.99 15.77 12.20
N LEU A 166 -15.69 14.47 12.24
CA LEU A 166 -14.57 13.92 13.00
C LEU A 166 -13.23 14.25 12.32
N THR A 167 -13.19 14.19 10.99
CA THR A 167 -12.03 14.57 10.19
C THR A 167 -11.64 16.04 10.34
N ILE A 168 -12.62 16.93 10.20
CA ILE A 168 -12.43 18.37 10.38
C ILE A 168 -12.08 18.68 11.84
N GLY A 169 -12.67 17.95 12.78
CA GLY A 169 -12.35 18.04 14.20
C GLY A 169 -10.89 17.73 14.52
N ILE A 170 -10.30 16.70 13.90
CA ILE A 170 -8.87 16.37 14.11
C ILE A 170 -7.96 17.45 13.54
N ALA A 171 -8.22 17.93 12.32
CA ALA A 171 -7.43 18.98 11.69
C ALA A 171 -7.47 20.30 12.49
N ILE A 172 -8.67 20.72 12.91
CA ILE A 172 -8.85 21.89 13.78
C ILE A 172 -8.22 21.63 15.15
N GLY A 173 -8.28 20.41 15.68
CA GLY A 173 -7.66 20.04 16.95
C GLY A 173 -6.14 20.18 16.92
N ILE A 174 -5.47 19.76 15.84
CA ILE A 174 -4.02 19.89 15.69
C ILE A 174 -3.61 21.36 15.58
N VAL A 175 -4.28 22.13 14.70
CA VAL A 175 -3.98 23.55 14.51
C VAL A 175 -4.30 24.36 15.78
N GLY A 176 -5.45 24.11 16.38
CA GLY A 176 -5.88 24.72 17.64
C GLY A 176 -4.98 24.36 18.81
N GLY A 177 -4.54 23.11 18.90
CA GLY A 177 -3.58 22.64 19.90
C GLY A 177 -2.21 23.29 19.74
N ALA A 178 -1.71 23.42 18.52
CA ALA A 178 -0.45 24.13 18.24
C ALA A 178 -0.54 25.62 18.61
N ILE A 179 -1.65 26.28 18.27
CA ILE A 179 -1.91 27.69 18.63
C ILE A 179 -2.04 27.84 20.16
N ALA A 180 -2.75 26.93 20.83
CA ALA A 180 -2.91 26.94 22.28
C ALA A 180 -1.57 26.72 22.99
N LEU A 181 -0.74 25.78 22.52
CA LEU A 181 0.60 25.56 23.05
C LEU A 181 1.52 26.77 22.81
N ALA A 182 1.45 27.40 21.65
CA ALA A 182 2.15 28.65 21.36
C ALA A 182 1.67 29.80 22.29
N GLY A 183 0.36 29.87 22.55
CA GLY A 183 -0.24 30.86 23.45
C GLY A 183 0.13 30.63 24.93
N VAL A 184 0.11 29.37 25.40
CA VAL A 184 0.50 29.00 26.77
C VAL A 184 2.00 29.23 26.98
N SER A 185 2.84 28.78 26.04
CA SER A 185 4.28 29.07 26.10
C SER A 185 4.54 30.58 26.11
N TYR A 186 3.83 31.36 25.30
CA TYR A 186 3.88 32.82 25.35
C TYR A 186 3.45 33.41 26.71
N MET A 187 2.32 32.95 27.28
CA MET A 187 1.83 33.40 28.58
C MET A 187 2.79 33.06 29.72
N VAL A 188 3.37 31.86 29.70
CA VAL A 188 4.34 31.39 30.70
C VAL A 188 5.63 32.20 30.60
N SER A 189 6.16 32.41 29.38
CA SER A 189 7.34 33.26 29.16
C SER A 189 7.12 34.69 29.65
N ARG A 190 5.90 35.23 29.46
CA ARG A 190 5.56 36.59 29.90
C ARG A 190 5.37 36.70 31.41
N ARG A 191 4.82 35.68 32.08
CA ARG A 191 4.63 35.68 33.54
C ARG A 191 5.89 35.40 34.33
N LEU A 192 6.75 34.52 33.84
CA LEU A 192 7.95 34.11 34.56
C LEU A 192 9.15 35.04 34.32
N ASN A 193 8.99 36.13 33.53
CA ASN A 193 10.05 37.08 33.19
C ASN A 193 11.36 36.36 32.81
N VAL A 194 11.21 35.23 32.10
CA VAL A 194 12.32 34.32 31.84
C VAL A 194 13.31 35.05 30.97
N ASP A 195 14.51 35.25 31.50
CA ASP A 195 15.59 35.91 30.78
C ASP A 195 15.79 35.16 29.46
N LYS A 196 15.54 35.85 28.33
CA LYS A 196 15.56 35.26 26.97
C LYS A 196 16.87 34.53 26.69
N THR A 197 17.96 35.02 27.26
CA THR A 197 19.31 34.46 27.23
C THR A 197 19.41 33.14 27.99
N TYR A 198 18.82 33.03 29.18
CA TYR A 198 18.90 31.83 30.00
C TYR A 198 18.09 30.67 29.42
N PHE A 199 16.90 30.92 28.84
CA PHE A 199 16.10 29.88 28.20
C PHE A 199 16.74 29.37 26.89
N TRP A 200 17.30 30.28 26.08
CA TRP A 200 18.06 29.89 24.88
C TRP A 200 19.34 29.14 25.22
N GLN A 201 20.06 29.56 26.28
CA GLN A 201 21.23 28.85 26.77
C GLN A 201 20.86 27.49 27.36
N LEU A 202 19.77 27.37 28.11
CA LEU A 202 19.27 26.09 28.63
C LEU A 202 18.86 25.12 27.50
N LEU A 203 18.23 25.62 26.43
CA LEU A 203 17.90 24.81 25.25
C LEU A 203 19.15 24.38 24.47
N LEU A 204 20.14 25.27 24.34
CA LEU A 204 21.43 24.96 23.73
C LEU A 204 22.23 23.97 24.60
N ASP A 205 22.28 24.16 25.91
CA ASP A 205 22.94 23.28 26.87
C ASP A 205 22.23 21.93 26.99
N LEU A 206 20.89 21.87 26.94
CA LEU A 206 20.16 20.59 26.84
C LEU A 206 20.45 19.86 25.51
N ASN A 207 20.60 20.59 24.41
CA ASN A 207 20.95 20.02 23.11
C ASN A 207 22.41 19.51 23.08
N VAL A 208 23.33 20.22 23.73
CA VAL A 208 24.76 19.89 23.83
C VAL A 208 25.03 18.79 24.86
N MET A 209 24.41 18.85 26.05
CA MET A 209 24.68 17.97 27.19
C MET A 209 23.97 16.61 27.09
N ALA A 210 22.80 16.55 26.45
CA ALA A 210 22.06 15.29 26.35
C ALA A 210 22.06 14.65 24.95
N ARG A 211 22.46 15.36 23.87
CA ARG A 211 22.17 14.99 22.46
C ARG A 211 20.85 14.18 22.30
N PRO A 212 19.79 14.49 23.06
CA PRO A 212 18.70 13.55 23.26
C PRO A 212 17.83 13.54 22.02
N LEU A 213 17.82 14.64 21.26
CA LEU A 213 17.15 14.75 19.97
C LEU A 213 17.72 13.77 18.95
N ASN A 214 19.03 13.51 18.92
CA ASN A 214 19.57 12.49 18.00
C ASN A 214 19.18 11.08 18.45
N LYS A 215 19.29 10.76 19.74
CA LYS A 215 18.93 9.43 20.25
C LYS A 215 17.42 9.17 20.18
N LEU A 216 16.60 10.15 20.54
CA LEU A 216 15.15 10.13 20.42
C LEU A 216 14.73 10.07 18.95
N LYS A 217 15.36 10.85 18.05
CA LYS A 217 15.08 10.78 16.61
C LYS A 217 15.45 9.42 16.03
N ILE A 218 16.57 8.82 16.46
CA ILE A 218 16.96 7.47 16.05
C ILE A 218 15.97 6.44 16.61
N MET A 219 15.57 6.54 17.88
CA MET A 219 14.58 5.65 18.49
C MET A 219 13.22 5.76 17.80
N VAL A 220 12.70 6.98 17.61
CA VAL A 220 11.43 7.24 16.92
C VAL A 220 11.50 6.75 15.47
N GLY A 221 12.59 7.06 14.75
CA GLY A 221 12.80 6.59 13.38
C GLY A 221 12.87 5.06 13.29
N PHE A 222 13.56 4.41 14.23
CA PHE A 222 13.61 2.96 14.33
C PHE A 222 12.22 2.36 14.54
N TYR A 223 11.45 2.88 15.51
CA TYR A 223 10.10 2.38 15.76
C TYR A 223 9.13 2.66 14.60
N MET A 224 9.25 3.80 13.90
CA MET A 224 8.47 4.09 12.69
C MET A 224 8.74 3.11 11.55
N ILE A 225 9.98 2.64 11.40
CA ILE A 225 10.33 1.63 10.39
C ILE A 225 9.85 0.25 10.83
N VAL A 226 10.14 -0.14 12.07
CA VAL A 226 9.79 -1.47 12.59
C VAL A 226 8.27 -1.69 12.62
N SER A 227 7.47 -0.66 12.89
CA SER A 227 6.01 -0.77 12.87
C SER A 227 5.44 -1.09 11.48
N GLN A 228 6.18 -0.81 10.41
CA GLN A 228 5.76 -1.12 9.04
C GLN A 228 6.30 -2.46 8.52
N VAL A 229 7.21 -3.11 9.24
CA VAL A 229 7.85 -4.36 8.79
C VAL A 229 6.82 -5.48 8.59
N SER A 230 5.81 -5.59 9.45
CA SER A 230 4.78 -6.63 9.30
C SER A 230 3.93 -6.43 8.05
N SER A 231 3.59 -5.18 7.72
CA SER A 231 2.77 -4.85 6.55
C SER A 231 3.56 -4.98 5.25
N VAL A 232 4.85 -4.67 5.25
CA VAL A 232 5.68 -4.70 4.03
C VAL A 232 6.22 -6.09 3.72
N TYR A 233 6.52 -6.90 4.75
CA TYR A 233 7.20 -8.18 4.59
C TYR A 233 6.31 -9.40 4.89
N ASP A 234 5.02 -9.21 5.18
CA ASP A 234 4.06 -10.29 5.52
C ASP A 234 4.59 -11.27 6.60
N ILE A 235 5.37 -10.75 7.56
CA ILE A 235 5.95 -11.57 8.62
C ILE A 235 4.91 -11.75 9.72
N VAL A 236 4.56 -13.01 10.00
CA VAL A 236 3.71 -13.39 11.13
C VAL A 236 4.47 -13.15 12.45
N LEU A 237 4.13 -12.06 13.13
CA LEU A 237 4.71 -11.71 14.43
C LEU A 237 3.93 -12.38 15.58
N PRO A 238 4.60 -12.76 16.69
CA PRO A 238 3.92 -13.21 17.90
C PRO A 238 2.93 -12.16 18.43
N ALA A 239 1.79 -12.61 18.96
CA ALA A 239 0.69 -11.74 19.42
C ALA A 239 1.12 -10.69 20.48
N ALA A 240 2.13 -10.99 21.30
CA ALA A 240 2.65 -10.03 22.27
C ALA A 240 3.35 -8.81 21.62
N ILE A 241 3.99 -9.03 20.46
CA ILE A 241 4.74 -8.00 19.74
C ILE A 241 3.80 -7.15 18.88
N THR A 242 2.78 -7.75 18.27
CA THR A 242 1.79 -7.02 17.46
C THR A 242 1.01 -6.02 18.31
N VAL A 243 0.55 -6.41 19.50
CA VAL A 243 -0.15 -5.51 20.43
C VAL A 243 0.73 -4.35 20.87
N PHE A 244 2.03 -4.59 21.11
CA PHE A 244 2.96 -3.53 21.47
C PHE A 244 3.22 -2.59 20.29
N LEU A 245 3.51 -3.12 19.11
CA LEU A 245 3.77 -2.33 17.92
C LEU A 245 2.54 -1.53 17.48
N GLU A 246 1.32 -2.05 17.66
CA GLU A 246 0.08 -1.35 17.36
C GLU A 246 -0.15 -0.15 18.30
N ARG A 247 0.18 -0.29 19.60
CA ARG A 247 0.11 0.83 20.54
C ARG A 247 1.19 1.88 20.27
N VAL A 248 2.39 1.44 19.91
CA VAL A 248 3.50 2.34 19.58
C VAL A 248 3.25 3.04 18.25
N SER A 249 2.68 2.34 17.27
CA SER A 249 2.31 2.93 15.98
C SER A 249 1.22 3.98 16.14
N GLN A 250 0.20 3.74 16.97
CA GLN A 250 -0.86 4.73 17.25
C GLN A 250 -0.32 6.05 17.83
N VAL A 251 0.80 6.02 18.56
CA VAL A 251 1.38 7.20 19.24
C VAL A 251 2.47 7.88 18.39
N LEU A 252 3.31 7.10 17.68
CA LEU A 252 4.51 7.63 17.00
C LEU A 252 4.33 7.81 15.49
N THR A 253 3.65 6.88 14.83
CA THR A 253 3.19 7.09 13.46
C THR A 253 1.86 7.79 13.56
N LEU A 254 1.79 9.07 13.21
CA LEU A 254 0.52 9.72 12.87
C LEU A 254 -0.08 8.93 11.69
N GLY A 255 -0.74 7.81 11.98
CA GLY A 255 -0.78 6.62 11.12
C GLY A 255 -1.38 6.91 9.76
N LEU A 256 -0.60 6.69 8.71
CA LEU A 256 -1.03 6.88 7.31
C LEU A 256 -2.37 6.18 7.04
N ASP A 257 -2.57 4.99 7.61
CA ASP A 257 -3.78 4.18 7.44
C ASP A 257 -4.99 4.74 8.19
N GLN A 258 -4.79 5.30 9.38
CA GLN A 258 -5.88 5.94 10.15
C GLN A 258 -6.35 7.23 9.50
N PHE A 259 -5.48 7.86 8.71
CA PHE A 259 -5.81 9.07 7.95
C PHE A 259 -6.32 8.76 6.53
N ALA A 260 -6.20 7.52 6.03
CA ALA A 260 -6.70 7.14 4.72
C ALA A 260 -8.23 7.32 4.62
N THR A 261 -8.97 6.93 5.66
CA THR A 261 -10.43 7.09 5.72
C THR A 261 -10.88 8.55 5.75
N PRO A 262 -10.33 9.46 6.59
CA PRO A 262 -10.69 10.87 6.53
C PRO A 262 -10.28 11.54 5.22
N LEU A 263 -9.14 11.20 4.63
CA LEU A 263 -8.70 11.75 3.33
C LEU A 263 -9.62 11.32 2.19
N ALA A 264 -10.02 10.04 2.16
CA ALA A 264 -11.02 9.53 1.23
C ALA A 264 -12.34 10.31 1.37
N CYS A 265 -12.78 10.55 2.61
CA CYS A 265 -13.97 11.35 2.89
C CYS A 265 -13.82 12.85 2.62
N LEU A 266 -12.60 13.38 2.45
CA LEU A 266 -12.35 14.73 1.96
C LEU A 266 -12.30 14.81 0.43
N GLY A 267 -12.39 13.67 -0.26
CA GLY A 267 -12.28 13.57 -1.72
C GLY A 267 -10.83 13.48 -2.21
N LEU A 268 -9.87 13.29 -1.29
CA LEU A 268 -8.44 13.11 -1.57
C LEU A 268 -8.03 11.64 -1.46
N GLY A 269 -8.97 10.70 -1.62
CA GLY A 269 -8.70 9.26 -1.48
C GLY A 269 -7.93 8.62 -2.63
N ARG A 270 -7.62 9.38 -3.69
CA ARG A 270 -6.80 8.86 -4.80
C ARG A 270 -5.34 8.78 -4.37
N TYR A 271 -4.65 7.75 -4.82
CA TYR A 271 -3.22 7.57 -4.56
C TYR A 271 -2.36 8.84 -4.78
N PRO A 272 -2.43 9.56 -5.93
CA PRO A 272 -1.64 10.77 -6.13
C PRO A 272 -2.00 11.91 -5.16
N ASP A 273 -3.28 12.03 -4.78
CA ASP A 273 -3.77 13.09 -3.89
C ASP A 273 -3.30 12.82 -2.45
N THR A 274 -3.43 11.57 -2.00
CA THR A 274 -2.89 11.09 -0.72
C THR A 274 -1.38 11.32 -0.65
N LEU A 275 -0.64 10.93 -1.69
CA LEU A 275 0.82 11.10 -1.75
C LEU A 275 1.21 12.57 -1.65
N THR A 276 0.52 13.44 -2.40
CA THR A 276 0.78 14.89 -2.38
C THR A 276 0.49 15.50 -1.02
N PHE A 277 -0.61 15.10 -0.37
CA PHE A 277 -0.94 15.54 0.99
C PHE A 277 0.20 15.21 1.96
N TRP A 278 0.70 13.98 1.94
CA TRP A 278 1.79 13.56 2.83
C TRP A 278 3.13 14.20 2.52
N MET A 279 3.39 14.59 1.28
CA MET A 279 4.58 15.35 0.91
C MET A 279 4.51 16.81 1.37
N VAL A 280 3.31 17.42 1.37
CA VAL A 280 3.13 18.87 1.62
C VAL A 280 2.86 19.20 3.09
N VAL A 281 2.14 18.34 3.82
CA VAL A 281 1.71 18.63 5.20
C VAL A 281 2.88 18.80 6.17
N PRO A 282 3.88 17.89 6.23
CA PRO A 282 5.02 18.07 7.13
C PRO A 282 5.79 19.40 6.93
N PRO A 283 6.19 19.81 5.70
CA PRO A 283 6.83 21.09 5.51
C PRO A 283 5.89 22.28 5.79
N ALA A 284 4.59 22.18 5.48
CA ALA A 284 3.63 23.24 5.79
C ALA A 284 3.49 23.49 7.31
N ILE A 285 3.41 22.42 8.11
CA ILE A 285 3.38 22.52 9.58
C ILE A 285 4.65 23.18 10.10
N LEU A 286 5.82 22.81 9.57
CA LEU A 286 7.09 23.45 9.95
C LEU A 286 7.11 24.94 9.65
N VAL A 287 6.63 25.34 8.46
CA VAL A 287 6.53 26.76 8.09
C VAL A 287 5.60 27.51 9.04
N VAL A 288 4.43 26.96 9.37
CA VAL A 288 3.49 27.58 10.32
C VAL A 288 4.11 27.71 11.72
N MET A 289 4.83 26.69 12.19
CA MET A 289 5.53 26.75 13.48
C MET A 289 6.63 27.81 13.50
N ILE A 290 7.41 27.93 12.41
CA ILE A 290 8.46 28.96 12.27
C ILE A 290 7.83 30.36 12.23
N LEU A 291 6.79 30.56 11.41
CA LEU A 291 6.09 31.84 11.32
C LEU A 291 5.44 32.23 12.66
N GLY A 292 4.85 31.27 13.37
CA GLY A 292 4.32 31.47 14.72
C GLY A 292 5.41 31.88 15.72
N ALA A 293 6.56 31.21 15.70
CA ALA A 293 7.69 31.56 16.54
C ALA A 293 8.25 32.96 16.21
N VAL A 294 8.40 33.30 14.93
CA VAL A 294 8.85 34.63 14.48
C VAL A 294 7.85 35.71 14.87
N ALA A 295 6.55 35.49 14.68
CA ALA A 295 5.51 36.43 15.08
C ALA A 295 5.54 36.70 16.58
N VAL A 296 5.70 35.65 17.40
CA VAL A 296 5.85 35.77 18.86
C VAL A 296 7.12 36.57 19.20
N LEU A 297 8.26 36.28 18.56
CA LEU A 297 9.51 36.99 18.81
C LEU A 297 9.45 38.47 18.40
N CYS A 298 8.82 38.77 17.26
CA CYS A 298 8.59 40.15 16.79
C CYS A 298 7.65 40.91 17.72
N TYR A 299 6.59 40.27 18.21
CA TYR A 299 5.65 40.89 19.15
C TYR A 299 6.30 41.17 20.50
N GLN A 300 7.20 40.31 20.98
CA GLN A 300 7.96 40.53 22.22
C GLN A 300 9.09 41.58 22.11
N ARG A 301 9.34 42.14 20.92
CA ARG A 301 10.40 43.15 20.69
C ARG A 301 9.83 44.57 20.60
N LYS A 302 8.51 44.72 20.48
CA LYS A 302 7.77 45.97 20.66
C LYS A 302 7.34 46.11 22.11
#